data_AF-A0A1T4P074-F1
#
_entry.id   AF-A0A1T4P074-F1
#
_cell.length_a   1.000
_cell.length_b   1.000
_cell.length_c   1.000
_cell.angle_alpha   90.00
_cell.angle_beta   90.00
_cell.angle_gamma   90.00
#
_symmetry.space_group_name_H-M   'P 1'
#
loop_
_entity.id
_entity.type
_entity.pdbx_description
1 polymer ?
#
loop_
_entity_poly.entity_id
_entity_poly.type
_entity_poly.pdbx_seq_one_letter_code
_entity_poly.pdbx_strand_id
1 'polypeptide(L)'
;MLFEDLLEDKLKVLTPEFVQLFKDAALKQTHEGDLLLVEVDGGFMQGFSHQEDDLVGKLYSIGSGHEGHSDRCHNRFIDDYLIKNSSKKSYKDYLKAFEFSEDRIKEIYALEEEEARGVQVEMLIYLKIWEADLFIKRLYQITNIANGIDYDWHFRIKGYNRDKSQNTGTRETIIREKIRDRLKQNYPVIGQAITNAYRTQIRNAIAHSTYYLNNRHIHLTNYKKEDPNSQIEVLSLEEWYDLFHDTITIYNQLGVSSPKIRYIQKYKILHFQFL
;
A
#
# COMPACT_ATOMS: atom_id res chain seq x y z
N MET A 1 -14.24 -4.55 -9.13
CA MET A 1 -13.55 -5.07 -10.32
C MET A 1 -12.34 -4.19 -10.63
N LEU A 2 -11.24 -4.74 -11.14
CA LEU A 2 -10.11 -3.92 -11.59
C LEU A 2 -10.33 -3.51 -13.04
N PHE A 3 -10.52 -2.22 -13.31
CA PHE A 3 -10.75 -1.70 -14.66
C PHE A 3 -9.42 -1.24 -15.26
N GLU A 4 -9.07 -1.78 -16.43
CA GLU A 4 -7.78 -1.49 -17.07
C GLU A 4 -7.62 0.00 -17.40
N ASP A 5 -8.70 0.66 -17.87
CA ASP A 5 -8.68 2.09 -18.21
C ASP A 5 -8.43 2.98 -16.99
N LEU A 6 -9.09 2.70 -15.85
CA LEU A 6 -8.83 3.40 -14.59
C LEU A 6 -7.38 3.18 -14.14
N LEU A 7 -6.89 1.95 -14.19
CA LEU A 7 -5.52 1.62 -13.78
C LEU A 7 -4.48 2.32 -14.67
N GLU A 8 -4.69 2.33 -15.98
CA GLU A 8 -3.83 3.04 -16.93
C GLU A 8 -3.76 4.54 -16.64
N ASP A 9 -4.90 5.16 -16.36
CA ASP A 9 -4.95 6.58 -16.05
C ASP A 9 -4.22 6.92 -14.75
N LYS A 10 -4.38 6.08 -13.71
CA LYS A 10 -3.58 6.21 -12.48
C LYS A 10 -2.08 6.01 -12.74
N LEU A 11 -1.72 5.02 -13.56
CA LEU A 11 -0.33 4.72 -13.91
C LEU A 11 0.34 5.86 -14.70
N LYS A 12 -0.37 6.49 -15.64
CA LYS A 12 0.13 7.64 -16.41
C LYS A 12 0.52 8.80 -15.48
N VAL A 13 -0.26 9.03 -14.43
CA VAL A 13 -0.01 10.10 -13.45
C VAL A 13 1.06 9.71 -12.43
N LEU A 14 0.98 8.52 -11.85
CA LEU A 14 1.83 8.14 -10.71
C LEU A 14 3.20 7.60 -11.11
N THR A 15 3.33 6.95 -12.27
CA THR A 15 4.61 6.34 -12.67
C THR A 15 5.75 7.36 -12.78
N PRO A 16 5.59 8.54 -13.43
CA PRO A 16 6.66 9.54 -13.50
C PRO A 16 7.06 10.07 -12.11
N GLU A 17 6.09 10.28 -11.23
CA GLU A 17 6.29 10.76 -9.86
C GLU A 17 7.10 9.77 -9.02
N PHE A 18 6.75 8.48 -9.07
CA PHE A 18 7.52 7.44 -8.39
C PHE A 18 8.93 7.29 -8.99
N VAL A 19 9.08 7.43 -10.31
CA VAL A 19 10.41 7.45 -10.94
C VAL A 19 11.25 8.60 -10.40
N GLN A 20 10.67 9.79 -10.21
CA GLN A 20 11.37 10.92 -9.61
C GLN A 20 11.71 10.67 -8.13
N LEU A 21 10.77 10.12 -7.35
CA LEU A 21 11.00 9.71 -5.96
C LEU A 21 12.21 8.77 -5.83
N PHE A 22 12.29 7.73 -6.68
CA PHE A 22 13.40 6.79 -6.67
C PHE A 22 14.72 7.40 -7.12
N LYS A 23 14.70 8.31 -8.10
CA LYS A 23 15.91 9.06 -8.51
C LYS A 23 16.42 9.91 -7.36
N ASP A 24 15.55 10.64 -6.69
CA ASP A 24 15.91 11.48 -5.57
C ASP A 24 16.39 10.66 -4.38
N ALA A 25 15.75 9.52 -4.09
CA ALA A 25 16.24 8.59 -3.09
C ALA A 25 17.65 8.10 -3.43
N ALA A 26 17.92 7.75 -4.69
CA ALA A 26 19.25 7.35 -5.09
C ALA A 26 20.26 8.50 -4.89
N LEU A 27 19.91 9.74 -5.22
CA LEU A 27 20.80 10.89 -5.08
C LEU A 27 21.03 11.32 -3.63
N LYS A 28 20.02 11.21 -2.78
CA LYS A 28 19.99 11.72 -1.41
C LYS A 28 20.28 10.67 -0.34
N GLN A 29 20.44 9.40 -0.70
CA GLN A 29 20.85 8.35 0.25
C GLN A 29 22.10 8.78 1.01
N THR A 30 22.08 8.59 2.32
CA THR A 30 23.17 9.03 3.21
C THR A 30 24.30 8.01 3.21
N HIS A 31 23.98 6.75 2.89
CA HIS A 31 24.92 5.69 2.58
C HIS A 31 24.63 5.08 1.20
N GLU A 32 25.67 4.68 0.46
CA GLU A 32 25.52 4.14 -0.90
C GLU A 32 24.67 2.86 -0.99
N GLY A 33 24.55 2.17 0.14
CA GLY A 33 23.78 0.94 0.30
C GLY A 33 22.34 1.11 0.77
N ASP A 34 21.84 2.31 1.08
CA ASP A 34 20.50 2.45 1.70
C ASP A 34 19.38 1.90 0.81
N LEU A 35 19.41 2.21 -0.49
CA LEU A 35 18.44 1.64 -1.42
C LEU A 35 18.62 0.12 -1.59
N LEU A 36 19.84 -0.39 -1.45
CA LEU A 36 20.08 -1.83 -1.46
C LEU A 36 19.41 -2.46 -0.24
N LEU A 37 19.52 -1.83 0.95
CA LEU A 37 18.87 -2.30 2.17
C LEU A 37 17.35 -2.35 2.05
N VAL A 38 16.72 -1.42 1.33
CA VAL A 38 15.29 -1.49 1.00
C VAL A 38 14.97 -2.74 0.19
N GLU A 39 15.75 -3.00 -0.87
CA GLU A 39 15.55 -4.16 -1.77
C GLU A 39 15.74 -5.50 -1.08
N VAL A 40 16.73 -5.58 -0.18
CA VAL A 40 17.07 -6.83 0.53
C VAL A 40 16.40 -6.92 1.91
N ASP A 41 15.45 -6.03 2.20
CA ASP A 41 14.67 -5.97 3.43
C ASP A 41 15.53 -5.89 4.72
N GLY A 42 16.64 -5.15 4.67
CA GLY A 42 17.59 -5.00 5.78
C GLY A 42 16.92 -4.53 7.08
N GLY A 43 17.31 -5.07 8.22
CA GLY A 43 16.68 -4.73 9.49
C GLY A 43 17.40 -5.29 10.71
N PHE A 44 17.06 -4.74 11.86
CA PHE A 44 17.55 -5.17 13.14
C PHE A 44 16.69 -6.32 13.69
N MET A 45 17.30 -7.48 13.93
CA MET A 45 16.66 -8.62 14.59
C MET A 45 17.14 -8.73 16.04
N GLN A 46 16.18 -8.74 16.97
CA GLN A 46 16.43 -9.11 18.35
C GLN A 46 16.44 -10.64 18.41
N GLY A 47 17.59 -11.25 18.68
CA GLY A 47 17.71 -12.70 18.67
C GLY A 47 16.83 -13.37 19.74
N PHE A 48 16.44 -14.62 19.47
CA PHE A 48 15.78 -15.49 20.43
C PHE A 48 16.85 -16.04 21.40
N SER A 49 16.87 -15.62 22.66
CA SER A 49 17.57 -16.39 23.70
C SER A 49 16.53 -17.16 24.51
N HIS A 50 16.74 -18.46 24.64
CA HIS A 50 16.10 -19.31 25.65
C HIS A 50 17.03 -19.57 26.84
N GLN A 51 18.20 -18.91 26.89
CA GLN A 51 19.17 -19.04 27.97
C GLN A 51 19.75 -17.67 28.32
N GLU A 52 19.84 -17.39 29.62
CA GLU A 52 20.18 -16.08 30.19
C GLU A 52 21.67 -15.70 30.09
N ASP A 53 22.54 -16.59 29.61
CA ASP A 53 24.01 -16.40 29.68
C ASP A 53 24.76 -16.33 28.34
N ASP A 54 24.08 -16.44 27.20
CA ASP A 54 24.75 -16.21 25.91
C ASP A 54 24.42 -14.83 25.37
N LEU A 55 25.48 -14.10 24.99
CA LEU A 55 25.46 -12.92 24.14
C LEU A 55 24.78 -13.25 22.80
N VAL A 56 23.45 -13.38 22.79
CA VAL A 56 22.66 -13.52 21.57
C VAL A 56 22.65 -12.14 20.94
N GLY A 57 23.64 -11.95 20.06
CA GLY A 57 23.93 -10.69 19.39
C GLY A 57 22.68 -10.12 18.75
N LYS A 58 22.31 -8.93 19.20
CA LYS A 58 21.56 -7.96 18.43
C LYS A 58 22.17 -7.88 17.03
N LEU A 59 21.50 -8.45 16.02
CA LEU A 59 22.08 -8.60 14.69
C LEU A 59 21.39 -7.68 13.69
N TYR A 60 22.19 -6.85 13.04
CA TYR A 60 21.80 -6.26 11.77
C TYR A 60 21.80 -7.37 10.74
N SER A 61 20.64 -7.58 10.12
CA SER A 61 20.38 -8.71 9.23
C SER A 61 19.91 -8.22 7.87
N ILE A 62 20.24 -9.01 6.85
CA ILE A 62 19.76 -8.85 5.49
C ILE A 62 18.82 -10.02 5.20
N GLY A 63 17.71 -9.73 4.54
CA GLY A 63 16.68 -10.70 4.22
C GLY A 63 15.41 -10.48 5.03
N SER A 64 14.31 -10.89 4.43
CA SER A 64 12.96 -10.57 4.87
C SER A 64 12.45 -11.37 6.07
N GLY A 65 13.20 -12.36 6.57
CA GLY A 65 12.78 -13.23 7.67
C GLY A 65 11.38 -13.86 7.46
N HIS A 66 10.62 -14.02 8.55
CA HIS A 66 9.23 -14.49 8.49
C HIS A 66 8.28 -13.51 7.78
N GLU A 67 8.57 -12.21 7.85
CA GLU A 67 7.77 -11.17 7.17
C GLU A 67 7.78 -11.34 5.65
N GLY A 68 8.89 -11.76 5.05
CA GLY A 68 8.93 -12.00 3.61
C GLY A 68 8.24 -13.27 3.15
N HIS A 69 8.12 -14.28 4.01
CA HIS A 69 7.25 -15.42 3.71
C HIS A 69 5.78 -14.97 3.66
N SER A 70 5.37 -14.11 4.60
CA SER A 70 4.05 -13.47 4.60
C SER A 70 3.86 -12.62 3.34
N ASP A 71 4.81 -11.74 3.02
CA ASP A 71 4.79 -10.87 1.83
C ASP A 71 4.65 -11.68 0.55
N ARG A 72 5.43 -12.76 0.38
CA ARG A 72 5.34 -13.61 -0.81
C ARG A 72 3.97 -14.26 -0.98
N CYS A 73 3.37 -14.73 0.12
CA CYS A 73 2.02 -15.30 0.08
C CYS A 73 0.96 -14.24 -0.27
N HIS A 74 1.09 -13.04 0.29
CA HIS A 74 0.21 -11.91 -0.03
C HIS A 74 0.35 -11.48 -1.49
N ASN A 75 1.58 -11.33 -1.98
CA ASN A 75 1.86 -10.92 -3.36
C ASN A 75 1.27 -11.93 -4.35
N ARG A 76 1.44 -13.24 -4.11
CA ARG A 76 0.82 -14.25 -4.98
C ARG A 76 -0.70 -14.12 -5.05
N PHE A 77 -1.36 -13.90 -3.91
CA PHE A 77 -2.81 -13.73 -3.86
C PHE A 77 -3.26 -12.47 -4.62
N ILE A 78 -2.53 -11.36 -4.47
CA ILE A 78 -2.82 -10.10 -5.16
C ILE A 78 -2.55 -10.25 -6.66
N ASP A 79 -1.42 -10.83 -7.06
CA ASP A 79 -1.08 -11.09 -8.47
C ASP A 79 -2.13 -11.97 -9.16
N ASP A 80 -2.57 -13.05 -8.49
CA ASP A 80 -3.64 -13.91 -8.99
C ASP A 80 -4.94 -13.12 -9.22
N TYR A 81 -5.26 -12.18 -8.33
CA TYR A 81 -6.42 -11.32 -8.50
C TYR A 81 -6.24 -10.38 -9.71
N LEU A 82 -5.10 -9.67 -9.82
CA LEU A 82 -4.82 -8.73 -10.90
C LEU A 82 -4.91 -9.40 -12.29
N ILE A 83 -4.40 -10.63 -12.41
CA ILE A 83 -4.41 -11.40 -13.65
C ILE A 83 -5.83 -11.86 -14.02
N LYS A 84 -6.63 -12.28 -13.04
CA LYS A 84 -7.93 -12.93 -13.29
C LYS A 84 -9.12 -11.96 -13.31
N ASN A 85 -9.00 -10.80 -12.67
CA ASN A 85 -10.12 -9.89 -12.43
C ASN A 85 -9.92 -8.51 -13.09
N SER A 86 -8.98 -8.41 -14.02
CA SER A 86 -8.83 -7.26 -14.90
C SER A 86 -9.94 -7.26 -15.96
N SER A 87 -10.68 -6.17 -16.02
CA SER A 87 -11.72 -5.93 -17.01
C SER A 87 -11.19 -5.06 -18.14
N LYS A 88 -11.26 -5.60 -19.35
CA LYS A 88 -10.99 -4.87 -20.61
C LYS A 88 -12.14 -3.94 -21.02
N LYS A 89 -13.32 -4.14 -20.43
CA LYS A 89 -14.46 -3.25 -20.66
C LYS A 89 -14.20 -1.96 -19.88
N SER A 90 -14.31 -0.81 -20.56
CA SER A 90 -14.11 0.49 -19.93
C SER A 90 -15.05 0.67 -18.74
N TYR A 91 -14.60 1.38 -17.71
CA TYR A 91 -15.43 1.66 -16.54
C TYR A 91 -16.71 2.41 -16.93
N LYS A 92 -16.60 3.34 -17.88
CA LYS A 92 -17.76 4.07 -18.41
C LYS A 92 -18.79 3.16 -19.08
N ASP A 93 -18.34 2.19 -19.87
CA ASP A 93 -19.26 1.23 -20.51
C ASP A 93 -19.81 0.21 -19.52
N TYR A 94 -19.06 -0.08 -18.45
CA TYR A 94 -19.55 -0.89 -17.34
C TYR A 94 -20.73 -0.20 -16.64
N LEU A 95 -20.63 1.10 -16.35
CA LEU A 95 -21.71 1.87 -15.72
C LEU A 95 -23.00 1.93 -16.54
N LYS A 96 -22.91 1.93 -17.88
CA LYS A 96 -24.09 1.85 -18.77
C LYS A 96 -24.93 0.60 -18.51
N ALA A 97 -24.33 -0.48 -17.99
CA ALA A 97 -25.07 -1.70 -17.69
C ALA A 97 -26.08 -1.52 -16.54
N PHE A 98 -25.86 -0.51 -15.69
CA PHE A 98 -26.71 -0.14 -14.55
C PHE A 98 -27.74 0.94 -14.88
N GLU A 99 -27.83 1.40 -16.14
CA GLU A 99 -28.87 2.33 -16.55
C GLU A 99 -30.25 1.69 -16.34
N PHE A 100 -31.05 2.32 -15.48
CA PHE A 100 -32.33 1.78 -15.05
C PHE A 100 -33.33 1.66 -16.22
N SER A 101 -33.95 0.51 -16.32
CA SER A 101 -35.16 0.28 -17.11
C SER A 101 -35.98 -0.81 -16.43
N GLU A 102 -37.31 -0.67 -16.43
CA GLU A 102 -38.21 -1.62 -15.74
C GLU A 102 -38.00 -3.06 -16.22
N ASP A 103 -37.73 -3.23 -17.52
CA ASP A 103 -37.49 -4.53 -18.15
C ASP A 103 -36.19 -5.20 -17.71
N ARG A 104 -35.21 -4.44 -17.19
CA ARG A 104 -33.87 -4.94 -16.84
C ARG A 104 -33.60 -5.00 -15.34
N ILE A 105 -34.60 -4.75 -14.49
CA ILE A 105 -34.43 -4.73 -13.02
C ILE A 105 -33.74 -6.01 -12.50
N LYS A 106 -34.13 -7.19 -12.99
CA LYS A 106 -33.52 -8.46 -12.58
C LYS A 106 -32.04 -8.57 -12.99
N GLU A 107 -31.70 -8.08 -14.17
CA GLU A 107 -30.31 -8.05 -14.65
C GLU A 107 -29.47 -7.10 -13.81
N ILE A 108 -30.01 -5.91 -13.50
CA ILE A 108 -29.34 -4.91 -12.68
C ILE A 108 -29.06 -5.46 -11.28
N TYR A 109 -30.03 -6.11 -10.63
CA TYR A 109 -29.80 -6.73 -9.32
C TYR A 109 -28.75 -7.84 -9.36
N ALA A 110 -28.70 -8.65 -10.42
CA ALA A 110 -27.67 -9.67 -10.57
C ALA A 110 -26.27 -9.03 -10.74
N LEU A 111 -26.17 -7.93 -11.49
CA LEU A 111 -24.93 -7.17 -11.66
C LEU A 111 -24.47 -6.53 -10.34
N GLU A 112 -25.39 -5.97 -9.56
CA GLU A 112 -25.10 -5.43 -8.23
C GLU A 112 -24.58 -6.51 -7.28
N GLU A 113 -25.16 -7.71 -7.31
CA GLU A 113 -24.72 -8.83 -6.48
C GLU A 113 -23.32 -9.35 -6.89
N GLU A 114 -23.05 -9.43 -8.20
CA GLU A 114 -21.74 -9.78 -8.73
C GLU A 114 -20.68 -8.73 -8.33
N GLU A 115 -21.02 -7.45 -8.50
CA GLU A 115 -20.14 -6.35 -8.13
C GLU A 115 -19.85 -6.34 -6.63
N ALA A 116 -20.87 -6.52 -5.80
CA ALA A 116 -20.73 -6.62 -4.36
C ALA A 116 -19.77 -7.74 -3.95
N ARG A 117 -19.85 -8.92 -4.58
CA ARG A 117 -18.88 -10.01 -4.38
C ARG A 117 -17.47 -9.60 -4.79
N GLY A 118 -17.33 -8.90 -5.91
CA GLY A 118 -16.03 -8.37 -6.36
C GLY A 118 -15.42 -7.40 -5.35
N VAL A 119 -16.21 -6.46 -4.85
CA VAL A 119 -15.79 -5.46 -3.84
C VAL A 119 -15.34 -6.12 -2.54
N GLN A 120 -15.98 -7.21 -2.11
CA GLN A 120 -15.55 -7.98 -0.93
C GLN A 120 -14.11 -8.52 -1.08
N VAL A 121 -13.76 -9.03 -2.26
CA VAL A 121 -12.40 -9.52 -2.54
C VAL A 121 -11.40 -8.35 -2.57
N GLU A 122 -11.78 -7.23 -3.18
CA GLU A 122 -10.96 -6.01 -3.20
C GLU A 122 -10.69 -5.45 -1.81
N MET A 123 -11.69 -5.46 -0.93
CA MET A 123 -11.56 -5.04 0.46
C MET A 123 -10.54 -5.92 1.22
N LEU A 124 -10.51 -7.22 0.95
CA LEU A 124 -9.51 -8.12 1.51
C LEU A 124 -8.10 -7.81 0.97
N ILE A 125 -7.98 -7.51 -0.32
CA ILE A 125 -6.70 -7.10 -0.94
C ILE A 125 -6.21 -5.78 -0.36
N TYR A 126 -7.11 -4.79 -0.27
CA TYR A 126 -6.86 -3.50 0.34
C TYR A 126 -6.29 -3.66 1.76
N LEU A 127 -6.91 -4.51 2.58
CA LEU A 127 -6.38 -4.83 3.91
C LEU A 127 -5.01 -5.49 3.85
N LYS A 128 -4.81 -6.50 2.99
CA LYS A 128 -3.53 -7.19 2.88
C LYS A 128 -2.38 -6.24 2.54
N ILE A 129 -2.62 -5.25 1.68
CA ILE A 129 -1.63 -4.24 1.30
C ILE A 129 -1.35 -3.31 2.49
N TRP A 130 -2.39 -2.67 3.04
CA TRP A 130 -2.20 -1.67 4.10
C TRP A 130 -1.90 -2.26 5.48
N GLU A 131 -2.04 -3.58 5.67
CA GLU A 131 -1.62 -4.29 6.88
C GLU A 131 -0.25 -4.95 6.74
N ALA A 132 0.32 -5.09 5.54
CA ALA A 132 1.62 -5.74 5.36
C ALA A 132 2.75 -4.88 5.96
N ASP A 133 3.39 -5.39 7.02
CA ASP A 133 4.52 -4.73 7.69
C ASP A 133 5.64 -4.41 6.69
N LEU A 134 5.98 -5.36 5.80
CA LEU A 134 7.07 -5.19 4.84
C LEU A 134 6.76 -4.17 3.75
N PHE A 135 5.51 -4.10 3.29
CA PHE A 135 5.06 -3.06 2.36
C PHE A 135 5.20 -1.66 2.98
N ILE A 136 4.72 -1.48 4.22
CA ILE A 136 4.82 -0.20 4.94
C ILE A 136 6.29 0.15 5.22
N LYS A 137 7.10 -0.84 5.63
CA LYS A 137 8.55 -0.68 5.84
C LYS A 137 9.22 -0.13 4.60
N ARG A 138 9.03 -0.76 3.44
CA ARG A 138 9.63 -0.31 2.17
C ARG A 138 9.24 1.11 1.84
N LEU A 139 7.94 1.44 1.91
CA LEU A 139 7.45 2.79 1.63
C LEU A 139 8.02 3.83 2.62
N TYR A 140 8.12 3.49 3.90
CA TYR A 140 8.75 4.33 4.92
C TYR A 140 10.23 4.57 4.65
N GLN A 141 11.00 3.53 4.34
CA GLN A 141 12.43 3.67 4.07
C GLN A 141 12.69 4.48 2.80
N ILE A 142 11.96 4.22 1.71
CA ILE A 142 12.04 5.04 0.48
C ILE A 142 11.73 6.51 0.78
N THR A 143 10.71 6.76 1.61
CA THR A 143 10.36 8.13 2.03
C THR A 143 11.50 8.78 2.80
N ASN A 144 12.11 8.10 3.76
CA ASN A 144 13.25 8.63 4.49
C ASN A 144 14.40 8.99 3.53
N ILE A 145 14.84 8.03 2.73
CA ILE A 145 15.98 8.17 1.82
C ILE A 145 15.73 9.31 0.82
N ALA A 146 14.53 9.42 0.22
CA ALA A 146 14.17 10.49 -0.71
C ALA A 146 14.17 11.89 -0.08
N ASN A 147 14.10 11.98 1.26
CA ASN A 147 14.21 13.22 2.02
C ASN A 147 15.60 13.40 2.65
N GLY A 148 16.59 12.58 2.29
CA GLY A 148 17.95 12.65 2.85
C GLY A 148 18.02 12.23 4.33
N ILE A 149 17.07 11.40 4.77
CA ILE A 149 17.04 10.82 6.12
C ILE A 149 17.60 9.40 6.04
N ASP A 150 18.43 9.04 7.02
CA ASP A 150 19.08 7.72 7.11
C ASP A 150 18.08 6.55 7.05
N TYR A 151 18.56 5.41 6.54
CA TYR A 151 17.85 4.13 6.63
C TYR A 151 17.65 3.75 8.10
N ASP A 152 16.40 3.50 8.49
CA ASP A 152 16.03 3.18 9.86
C ASP A 152 16.12 1.67 10.12
N TRP A 153 17.28 1.21 10.58
CA TRP A 153 17.49 -0.19 10.92
C TRP A 153 16.52 -0.73 11.98
N HIS A 154 15.99 0.15 12.84
CA HIS A 154 15.15 -0.20 13.97
C HIS A 154 13.66 0.05 13.68
N PHE A 155 13.29 0.16 12.39
CA PHE A 155 11.91 0.27 11.98
C PHE A 155 11.06 -0.83 12.62
N ARG A 156 10.02 -0.42 13.36
CA ARG A 156 9.10 -1.34 14.02
C ARG A 156 7.72 -0.72 14.14
N ILE A 157 6.72 -1.39 13.59
CA ILE A 157 5.32 -1.02 13.79
C ILE A 157 4.88 -1.50 15.17
N LYS A 158 4.24 -0.62 15.95
CA LYS A 158 3.70 -0.99 17.26
C LYS A 158 2.56 -2.00 17.08
N GLY A 159 2.82 -3.26 17.44
CA GLY A 159 1.84 -4.35 17.31
C GLY A 159 0.77 -4.37 18.41
N TYR A 160 1.16 -4.13 19.67
CA TYR A 160 0.24 -4.15 20.81
C TYR A 160 0.42 -2.93 21.71
N ASN A 161 -0.68 -2.48 22.34
CA ASN A 161 -0.63 -1.36 23.30
C ASN A 161 0.29 -1.63 24.51
N ARG A 162 0.52 -2.91 24.84
CA ARG A 162 1.40 -3.35 25.93
C ARG A 162 2.87 -3.45 25.53
N ASP A 163 3.20 -3.28 24.24
CA ASP A 163 4.58 -3.27 23.77
C ASP A 163 5.26 -1.97 24.26
N LYS A 164 6.18 -2.12 25.22
CA LYS A 164 6.99 -1.04 25.79
C LYS A 164 8.32 -0.85 25.05
N SER A 165 8.59 -1.65 24.02
CA SER A 165 9.80 -1.48 23.22
C SER A 165 9.78 -0.16 22.44
N GLN A 166 10.97 0.35 22.12
CA GLN A 166 11.09 1.45 21.17
C GLN A 166 10.48 1.01 19.84
N ASN A 167 9.50 1.77 19.37
CA ASN A 167 8.77 1.51 18.13
C ASN A 167 8.69 2.81 17.31
N THR A 168 8.59 2.67 15.99
CA THR A 168 8.51 3.79 15.07
C THR A 168 7.17 4.52 15.18
N GLY A 169 6.10 3.81 15.57
CA GLY A 169 4.76 4.36 15.77
C GLY A 169 3.68 3.31 15.52
N THR A 170 2.42 3.71 15.62
CA THR A 170 1.31 2.89 15.12
C THR A 170 1.32 2.88 13.60
N ARG A 171 0.70 1.88 12.99
CA ARG A 171 0.54 1.78 11.53
C ARG A 171 -0.06 3.04 10.91
N GLU A 172 -1.13 3.54 11.53
CA GLU A 172 -1.79 4.77 11.10
C GLU A 172 -0.84 5.98 11.15
N THR A 173 -0.15 6.18 12.27
CA THR A 173 0.79 7.29 12.45
C THR A 173 1.94 7.20 11.45
N ILE A 174 2.48 5.99 11.21
CA ILE A 174 3.54 5.78 10.24
C ILE A 174 3.06 6.16 8.83
N ILE A 175 1.91 5.64 8.38
CA ILE A 175 1.40 5.90 7.03
C ILE A 175 1.02 7.37 6.84
N ARG A 176 0.32 7.97 7.80
CA ARG A 176 -0.16 9.36 7.69
C ARG A 176 0.96 10.37 7.85
N GLU A 177 1.69 10.30 8.95
CA GLU A 177 2.59 11.38 9.35
C GLU A 177 4.01 11.15 8.82
N LYS A 178 4.49 9.90 8.88
CA LYS A 178 5.88 9.59 8.52
C LYS A 178 6.09 9.25 7.05
N ILE A 179 5.03 8.85 6.35
CA ILE A 179 5.07 8.57 4.91
C ILE A 179 4.37 9.69 4.15
N ARG A 180 3.04 9.76 4.23
CA ARG A 180 2.21 10.64 3.39
C ARG A 180 2.57 12.11 3.57
N ASP A 181 2.61 12.61 4.81
CA ASP A 181 2.83 14.04 5.06
C ASP A 181 4.25 14.48 4.69
N ARG A 182 5.25 13.60 4.85
CA ARG A 182 6.62 13.85 4.36
C ARG A 182 6.71 13.86 2.84
N LEU A 183 6.08 12.88 2.18
CA LEU A 183 6.03 12.84 0.72
C LEU A 183 5.27 14.04 0.16
N LYS A 184 4.20 14.50 0.81
CA LYS A 184 3.34 15.58 0.29
C LYS A 184 4.09 16.89 0.05
N GLN A 185 5.20 17.15 0.75
CA GLN A 185 6.00 18.36 0.57
C GLN A 185 6.75 18.39 -0.76
N ASN A 186 7.36 17.27 -1.15
CA ASN A 186 8.24 17.17 -2.33
C ASN A 186 7.62 16.39 -3.50
N TYR A 187 6.62 15.55 -3.20
CA TYR A 187 5.91 14.64 -4.11
C TYR A 187 4.39 14.74 -3.85
N PRO A 188 3.78 15.92 -4.05
CA PRO A 188 2.39 16.18 -3.68
C PRO A 188 1.40 15.22 -4.34
N VAL A 189 1.69 14.76 -5.57
CA VAL A 189 0.85 13.80 -6.30
C VAL A 189 0.86 12.43 -5.61
N ILE A 190 2.03 11.93 -5.19
CA ILE A 190 2.13 10.69 -4.41
C ILE A 190 1.47 10.86 -3.04
N GLY A 191 1.71 11.98 -2.36
CA GLY A 191 1.06 12.27 -1.07
C GLY A 191 -0.47 12.32 -1.19
N GLN A 192 -1.00 12.85 -2.28
CA GLN A 192 -2.44 12.88 -2.55
C GLN A 192 -2.99 11.48 -2.87
N ALA A 193 -2.27 10.68 -3.67
CA ALA A 193 -2.65 9.30 -3.93
C ALA A 193 -2.68 8.45 -2.65
N ILE A 194 -1.69 8.59 -1.75
CA ILE A 194 -1.72 7.92 -0.43
C ILE A 194 -2.86 8.46 0.44
N THR A 195 -3.15 9.77 0.38
CA THR A 195 -4.30 10.35 1.08
C THR A 195 -5.60 9.67 0.65
N ASN A 196 -5.76 9.43 -0.65
CA ASN A 196 -6.94 8.76 -1.18
C ASN A 196 -6.95 7.26 -0.83
N ALA A 197 -5.84 6.59 -1.13
CA ALA A 197 -5.67 5.15 -1.01
C ALA A 197 -5.65 4.64 0.43
N TYR A 198 -5.26 5.42 1.43
CA TYR A 198 -5.26 5.00 2.83
C TYR A 198 -6.24 5.82 3.66
N ARG A 199 -7.38 5.21 4.00
CA ARG A 199 -8.39 5.78 4.91
C ARG A 199 -8.53 4.90 6.15
N THR A 200 -8.13 5.44 7.31
CA THR A 200 -8.19 4.72 8.60
C THR A 200 -9.60 4.18 8.89
N GLN A 201 -10.63 4.98 8.68
CA GLN A 201 -12.02 4.57 8.93
C GLN A 201 -12.44 3.38 8.06
N ILE A 202 -12.16 3.43 6.75
CA ILE A 202 -12.49 2.34 5.80
C ILE A 202 -11.71 1.08 6.17
N ARG A 203 -10.41 1.20 6.43
CA ARG A 203 -9.57 0.08 6.90
C ARG A 203 -10.18 -0.57 8.14
N ASN A 204 -10.56 0.24 9.14
CA ASN A 204 -11.14 -0.28 10.38
C ASN A 204 -12.53 -0.89 10.16
N ALA A 205 -13.32 -0.32 9.25
CA ALA A 205 -14.62 -0.87 8.89
C ALA A 205 -14.48 -2.28 8.32
N ILE A 206 -13.56 -2.46 7.36
CA ILE A 206 -13.31 -3.76 6.74
C ILE A 206 -12.73 -4.75 7.76
N ALA A 207 -11.73 -4.34 8.55
CA ALA A 207 -11.06 -5.22 9.52
C ALA A 207 -11.99 -5.73 10.63
N HIS A 208 -13.05 -4.97 10.95
CA HIS A 208 -14.04 -5.33 11.97
C HIS A 208 -15.39 -5.74 11.39
N SER A 209 -15.51 -5.89 10.06
CA SER A 209 -16.78 -6.16 9.37
C SER A 209 -17.91 -5.19 9.77
N THR A 210 -17.58 -3.92 10.02
CA THR A 210 -18.53 -2.87 10.40
C THR A 210 -18.97 -2.05 9.17
N TYR A 211 -19.51 -2.76 8.18
CA TYR A 211 -20.09 -2.18 6.97
C TYR A 211 -21.10 -3.14 6.33
N TYR A 212 -21.90 -2.63 5.39
CA TYR A 212 -22.71 -3.43 4.50
C TYR A 212 -22.76 -2.80 3.10
N LEU A 213 -23.04 -3.63 2.09
CA LEU A 213 -23.25 -3.19 0.71
C LEU A 213 -24.74 -3.11 0.43
N ASN A 214 -25.17 -2.00 -0.17
CA ASN A 214 -26.55 -1.82 -0.62
C ASN A 214 -26.55 -1.01 -1.92
N ASN A 215 -27.15 -1.58 -2.97
CA ASN A 215 -26.99 -1.10 -4.35
C ASN A 215 -25.49 -0.88 -4.65
N ARG A 216 -25.13 0.22 -5.32
CA ARG A 216 -23.75 0.65 -5.56
C ARG A 216 -23.15 1.51 -4.44
N HIS A 217 -23.43 1.19 -3.18
CA HIS A 217 -22.89 1.92 -2.02
C HIS A 217 -22.40 0.99 -0.92
N ILE A 218 -21.29 1.39 -0.28
CA ILE A 218 -20.75 0.82 0.95
C ILE A 218 -21.18 1.71 2.11
N HIS A 219 -22.00 1.17 3.01
CA HIS A 219 -22.44 1.87 4.21
C HIS A 219 -21.54 1.47 5.39
N LEU A 220 -20.89 2.44 6.02
CA LEU A 220 -19.99 2.22 7.15
C LEU A 220 -20.75 2.36 8.46
N THR A 221 -20.79 1.32 9.27
CA THR A 221 -21.49 1.34 10.57
C THR A 221 -20.59 1.80 11.72
N ASN A 222 -19.33 2.15 11.41
CA ASN A 222 -18.38 2.70 12.36
C ASN A 222 -18.30 4.24 12.34
N TYR A 223 -19.23 4.91 11.66
CA TYR A 223 -19.37 6.37 11.68
C TYR A 223 -19.59 6.89 13.11
N LYS A 224 -18.90 7.97 13.46
CA LYS A 224 -19.01 8.63 14.77
C LYS A 224 -19.00 10.13 14.58
N LYS A 225 -20.16 10.76 14.76
CA LYS A 225 -20.36 12.21 14.60
C LYS A 225 -19.29 13.06 15.30
N GLU A 226 -18.85 12.66 16.49
CA GLU A 226 -17.88 13.42 17.31
C GLU A 226 -16.40 13.11 17.00
N ASP A 227 -16.09 12.13 16.16
CA ASP A 227 -14.71 11.78 15.80
C ASP A 227 -14.38 12.25 14.38
N PRO A 228 -13.53 13.29 14.20
CA PRO A 228 -13.22 13.84 12.89
C PRO A 228 -12.55 12.84 11.94
N ASN A 229 -12.01 11.73 12.45
CA ASN A 229 -11.42 10.67 11.62
C ASN A 229 -12.44 9.58 11.22
N SER A 230 -13.70 9.67 11.66
CA SER A 230 -14.76 8.68 11.44
C SER A 230 -16.04 9.31 10.86
N GLN A 231 -15.91 10.11 9.81
CA GLN A 231 -16.97 10.97 9.25
C GLN A 231 -17.59 10.45 7.94
N ILE A 232 -17.11 9.32 7.41
CA ILE A 232 -17.65 8.71 6.19
C ILE A 232 -18.80 7.77 6.61
N GLU A 233 -20.03 8.11 6.28
CA GLU A 233 -21.19 7.23 6.54
C GLU A 233 -21.46 6.30 5.36
N VAL A 234 -21.31 6.83 4.14
CA VAL A 234 -21.57 6.11 2.89
C VAL A 234 -20.44 6.42 1.91
N LEU A 235 -19.97 5.41 1.20
CA LEU A 235 -18.99 5.48 0.12
C LEU A 235 -19.62 4.88 -1.13
N SER A 236 -19.67 5.62 -2.23
CA SER A 236 -20.09 5.09 -3.52
C SER A 236 -19.06 4.08 -4.06
N LEU A 237 -19.48 3.16 -4.94
CA LEU A 237 -18.53 2.24 -5.57
C LEU A 237 -17.56 2.95 -6.51
N GLU A 238 -17.94 4.09 -7.06
CA GLU A 238 -17.08 4.98 -7.83
C GLU A 238 -15.91 5.47 -6.98
N GLU A 239 -16.18 5.98 -5.77
CA GLU A 239 -15.15 6.41 -4.81
C GLU A 239 -14.31 5.23 -4.32
N TRP A 240 -14.94 4.06 -4.11
CA TRP A 240 -14.21 2.83 -3.77
C TRP A 240 -13.22 2.44 -4.87
N TYR A 241 -13.64 2.44 -6.13
CA TYR A 241 -12.76 2.11 -7.25
C TYR A 241 -11.64 3.12 -7.38
N ASP A 242 -11.90 4.41 -7.24
CA ASP A 242 -10.84 5.42 -7.28
C ASP A 242 -9.76 5.16 -6.21
N LEU A 243 -10.17 4.91 -4.96
CA LEU A 243 -9.31 4.57 -3.84
C LEU A 243 -8.57 3.24 -4.04
N PHE A 244 -9.26 2.21 -4.54
CA PHE A 244 -8.68 0.88 -4.76
C PHE A 244 -7.66 0.90 -5.89
N HIS A 245 -7.92 1.63 -6.98
CA HIS A 245 -6.98 1.75 -8.09
C HIS A 245 -5.73 2.57 -7.69
N ASP A 246 -5.85 3.59 -6.84
CA ASP A 246 -4.68 4.24 -6.25
C ASP A 246 -3.89 3.26 -5.35
N THR A 247 -4.58 2.45 -4.54
CA THR A 247 -3.95 1.42 -3.69
C THR A 247 -3.14 0.43 -4.53
N ILE A 248 -3.73 -0.15 -5.57
CA ILE A 248 -3.07 -1.08 -6.48
C ILE A 248 -1.93 -0.42 -7.23
N THR A 249 -2.10 0.83 -7.67
CA THR A 249 -1.04 1.56 -8.38
C THR A 249 0.17 1.78 -7.47
N ILE A 250 -0.03 2.28 -6.24
CA ILE A 250 1.04 2.48 -5.26
C ILE A 250 1.73 1.14 -4.96
N TYR A 251 0.95 0.08 -4.74
CA TYR A 251 1.47 -1.26 -4.49
C TYR A 251 2.38 -1.74 -5.64
N ASN A 252 1.93 -1.58 -6.88
CA ASN A 252 2.69 -1.98 -8.07
C ASN A 252 3.99 -1.18 -8.25
N GLN A 253 4.04 0.10 -7.84
CA GLN A 253 5.27 0.89 -7.93
C GLN A 253 6.36 0.44 -6.93
N LEU A 254 5.94 -0.20 -5.83
CA LEU A 254 6.78 -0.58 -4.69
C LEU A 254 7.07 -2.09 -4.60
N GLY A 255 6.43 -2.91 -5.43
CA GLY A 255 6.57 -4.36 -5.40
C GLY A 255 8.00 -4.85 -5.66
N VAL A 256 8.33 -6.01 -5.08
CA VAL A 256 9.64 -6.73 -5.06
C VAL A 256 10.28 -6.91 -6.45
N SER A 257 9.48 -6.79 -7.50
CA SER A 257 9.86 -7.00 -8.88
C SER A 257 10.11 -5.70 -9.64
N SER A 258 10.00 -4.51 -9.01
CA SER A 258 10.16 -3.24 -9.73
C SER A 258 11.55 -3.19 -10.35
N PRO A 259 11.67 -3.32 -11.69
CA PRO A 259 12.96 -3.28 -12.36
C PRO A 259 13.63 -1.92 -12.15
N LYS A 260 12.90 -0.92 -11.65
CA LYS A 260 13.32 0.47 -11.51
C LYS A 260 14.41 0.67 -10.47
N ILE A 261 14.34 0.04 -9.30
CA ILE A 261 15.40 0.20 -8.28
C ILE A 261 16.69 -0.50 -8.75
N ARG A 262 16.58 -1.73 -9.26
CA ARG A 262 17.72 -2.46 -9.88
C ARG A 262 18.30 -1.72 -11.09
N TYR A 263 17.45 -1.11 -11.92
CA TYR A 263 17.88 -0.31 -13.06
C TYR A 263 18.66 0.92 -12.59
N ILE A 264 18.11 1.72 -11.67
CA ILE A 264 18.77 2.94 -11.17
C ILE A 264 20.11 2.62 -10.49
N GLN A 265 20.18 1.56 -9.68
CA GLN A 265 21.44 1.12 -9.05
C GLN A 265 22.48 0.66 -10.08
N LYS A 266 22.06 -0.08 -11.12
CA LYS A 266 22.96 -0.55 -12.20
C LYS A 266 23.62 0.61 -12.95
N TYR A 267 22.91 1.71 -13.19
CA TYR A 267 23.50 2.88 -13.89
C TYR A 267 24.36 3.78 -13.00
N LYS A 268 24.15 3.81 -11.68
CA LYS A 268 25.09 4.45 -10.75
C LYS A 268 26.44 3.74 -10.71
N ILE A 269 26.44 2.40 -10.70
CA ILE A 269 27.67 1.59 -10.70
C ILE A 269 28.47 1.79 -12.00
N LEU A 270 27.79 1.94 -13.15
CA LEU A 270 28.46 2.16 -14.44
C LEU A 270 29.08 3.56 -14.60
N HIS A 271 28.58 4.59 -13.90
CA HIS A 271 29.20 5.92 -13.91
C HIS A 271 30.41 6.06 -12.97
N PHE A 272 30.58 5.14 -12.00
CA PHE A 272 31.79 5.07 -11.16
C PHE A 272 32.93 4.24 -11.79
N GLN A 273 32.72 3.58 -12.92
CA GLN A 273 33.79 2.84 -13.64
C GLN A 273 34.49 3.67 -14.73
N PHE A 274 34.16 4.95 -14.88
CA PHE A 274 34.75 5.86 -15.89
C PHE A 274 35.13 7.25 -15.33
N LEU A 275 35.38 7.36 -14.03
CA LEU A 275 36.06 8.49 -13.38
C LEU A 275 37.23 7.96 -12.56
#